data_AF-A0A970FQP3-F1
#
_entry.id   AF-A0A970FQP3-F1
#
_cell.length_a   1.000
_cell.length_b   1.000
_cell.length_c   1.000
_cell.angle_alpha   90.00
_cell.angle_beta   90.00
_cell.angle_gamma   90.00
#
_symmetry.space_group_name_H-M   'P 1'
#
loop_
_entity.id
_entity.type
_entity.pdbx_description
1 polymer ?
#
loop_
_entity_poly.entity_id
_entity_poly.type
_entity_poly.pdbx_seq_one_letter_code
_entity_poly.pdbx_strand_id
1 'polypeptide(L)'
;DEARQSGAVALFDEKYGDQVRVVSVGQFSKELCGGTHLQRSAEACQFRLISESGIASGVRRIEGVTGLAAWELARQQNRLLQESTEQLRVRVADLPSRISQLLDRNKQLEKSLHEAEKVRLAAAASDLTAQVTVMGDLNVLLSDVPVNDVGQLREAADRVRDQLPDYLIILAATLGDKALWVAMASPRAIKAGLRAGDLIREAARMTGGGGGGRPDMAQAGGKQPEHIQEALEALNQLIQEKLNAAGG
;
A
#
# COMPACT_ATOMS: atom_id res chain seq x y z
N ASP A 1 33.77 54.71 13.51
CA ASP A 1 32.68 55.63 13.10
C ASP A 1 32.71 56.05 11.64
N GLU A 2 33.89 56.36 11.07
CA GLU A 2 34.02 56.75 9.65
C GLU A 2 33.38 55.75 8.66
N ALA A 3 33.60 54.45 8.87
CA ALA A 3 33.00 53.41 8.02
C ALA A 3 31.46 53.45 8.03
N ARG A 4 30.84 53.66 9.20
CA ARG A 4 29.38 53.78 9.33
C ARG A 4 28.87 55.05 8.66
N GLN A 5 29.58 56.17 8.80
CA GLN A 5 29.25 57.43 8.11
C GLN A 5 29.31 57.29 6.57
N SER A 6 30.13 56.38 6.05
CA SER A 6 30.21 56.08 4.62
C SER A 6 29.05 55.23 4.06
N GLY A 7 28.05 54.90 4.90
CA GLY A 7 26.90 54.06 4.56
C GLY A 7 27.15 52.56 4.69
N ALA A 8 28.26 52.13 5.30
CA ALA A 8 28.54 50.71 5.48
C ALA A 8 27.67 50.11 6.59
N VAL A 9 27.04 48.97 6.31
CA VAL A 9 26.20 48.23 7.26
C VAL A 9 27.05 47.21 8.05
N ALA A 10 26.86 47.18 9.36
CA ALA A 10 27.37 46.14 10.23
C ALA A 10 26.32 45.03 10.34
N LEU A 11 26.52 43.92 9.62
CA LEU A 11 25.52 42.85 9.49
C LEU A 11 25.39 41.95 10.73
N PHE A 12 26.42 41.89 11.57
CA PHE A 12 26.48 41.02 12.74
C PHE A 12 26.54 41.83 14.03
N ASP A 13 25.96 41.27 15.10
CA ASP A 13 25.95 41.83 16.48
C ASP A 13 27.33 41.81 17.17
N GLU A 14 28.40 41.53 16.42
CA GLU A 14 29.76 41.47 16.96
C GLU A 14 30.29 42.87 17.33
N LYS A 15 31.17 42.89 18.34
CA LYS A 15 31.94 44.10 18.68
C LYS A 15 33.07 44.29 17.68
N TYR A 16 32.90 45.22 16.75
CA TYR A 16 33.95 45.64 15.82
C TYR A 16 35.04 46.42 16.57
N GLY A 17 36.31 46.18 16.21
CA GLY A 17 37.44 46.95 16.73
C GLY A 17 37.59 48.32 16.09
N ASP A 18 38.63 49.07 16.49
CA ASP A 18 38.87 50.44 16.01
C ASP A 18 39.20 50.51 14.51
N GLN A 19 39.80 49.45 13.95
CA GLN A 19 40.06 49.30 12.52
C GLN A 19 39.17 48.22 11.93
N VAL A 20 38.48 48.54 10.83
CA VAL A 20 37.55 47.62 10.14
C VAL A 20 37.82 47.61 8.63
N ARG A 21 37.54 46.47 7.99
CA ARG A 21 37.57 46.34 6.53
C ARG A 21 36.17 46.56 5.95
N VAL A 22 36.06 47.54 5.06
CA VAL A 22 34.82 47.82 4.31
C VAL A 22 34.90 47.15 2.95
N VAL A 23 33.87 46.39 2.61
CA VAL A 23 33.71 45.77 1.29
C VAL A 23 32.48 46.37 0.61
N SER A 24 32.63 46.74 -0.65
CA SER A 24 31.56 47.35 -1.45
C SER A 24 31.30 46.53 -2.69
N VAL A 25 30.05 46.13 -2.90
CA VAL A 25 29.57 45.54 -4.15
C VAL A 25 28.85 46.65 -4.92
N GLY A 26 29.63 47.39 -5.71
CA GLY A 26 29.15 48.61 -6.38
C GLY A 26 28.69 49.66 -5.37
N GLN A 27 27.65 50.43 -5.73
CA GLN A 27 27.00 51.41 -4.84
C GLN A 27 25.83 50.82 -4.04
N PHE A 28 25.46 49.56 -4.30
CA PHE A 28 24.24 48.96 -3.77
C PHE A 28 24.43 48.40 -2.35
N SER A 29 25.48 47.59 -2.15
CA SER A 29 25.82 47.02 -0.85
C SER A 29 27.22 47.46 -0.44
N LYS A 30 27.33 47.94 0.80
CA LYS A 30 28.59 48.28 1.46
C LYS A 30 28.53 47.76 2.89
N GLU A 31 29.45 46.89 3.25
CA GLU A 31 29.35 46.09 4.47
C GLU A 31 30.73 45.97 5.15
N LEU A 32 30.71 45.76 6.47
CA LEU A 32 31.90 45.41 7.23
C LEU A 32 32.14 43.90 7.11
N CYS A 33 33.21 43.49 6.43
CA CYS A 33 33.52 42.07 6.25
C CYS A 33 35.03 41.78 6.18
N GLY A 34 35.50 40.88 7.05
CA GLY A 34 36.89 40.39 7.07
C GLY A 34 37.15 39.17 6.19
N GLY A 35 36.12 38.63 5.52
CA GLY A 35 36.24 37.44 4.68
C GLY A 35 36.98 37.67 3.35
N THR A 36 37.17 36.58 2.60
CA THR A 36 37.67 36.63 1.22
C THR A 36 36.57 37.04 0.25
N HIS A 37 36.89 37.85 -0.75
CA HIS A 37 35.93 38.30 -1.76
C HIS A 37 36.48 38.17 -3.16
N LEU A 38 35.55 38.08 -4.11
CA LEU A 38 35.80 38.19 -5.54
C LEU A 38 36.23 39.62 -5.91
N GLN A 39 36.89 39.80 -7.05
CA GLN A 39 37.32 41.12 -7.51
C GLN A 39 36.15 41.88 -8.17
N ARG A 40 35.24 41.17 -8.84
CA ARG A 40 34.00 41.69 -9.42
C ARG A 40 32.85 40.70 -9.23
N SER A 41 31.63 41.21 -9.08
CA SER A 41 30.44 40.39 -8.86
C SER A 41 30.16 39.37 -9.98
N ALA A 42 30.55 39.68 -11.21
CA ALA A 42 30.41 38.76 -12.34
C ALA A 42 31.12 37.41 -12.15
N GLU A 43 32.17 37.35 -11.33
CA GLU A 43 32.86 36.09 -11.01
C GLU A 43 31.97 35.12 -10.22
N ALA A 44 30.97 35.61 -9.50
CA ALA A 44 30.00 34.76 -8.79
C ALA A 44 29.11 33.97 -9.76
N CYS A 45 29.04 34.38 -11.03
CA CYS A 45 28.26 33.74 -12.09
C CYS A 45 26.79 33.52 -11.70
N GLN A 46 26.24 32.34 -11.97
CA GLN A 46 24.86 31.99 -11.64
C GLN A 46 24.71 31.77 -10.13
N PHE A 47 23.69 32.38 -9.54
CA PHE A 47 23.19 32.06 -8.21
C PHE A 47 21.89 31.24 -8.34
N ARG A 48 21.76 30.15 -7.58
CA ARG A 48 20.53 29.34 -7.49
C ARG A 48 20.07 29.23 -6.05
N LEU A 49 18.79 29.52 -5.85
CA LEU A 49 18.08 29.24 -4.61
C LEU A 49 17.80 27.74 -4.53
N ILE A 50 18.24 27.08 -3.46
CA ILE A 50 17.98 25.68 -3.17
C ILE A 50 16.69 25.57 -2.37
N SER A 51 16.59 26.34 -1.30
CA SER A 51 15.45 26.29 -0.39
C SER A 51 15.22 27.64 0.29
N GLU A 52 13.99 27.85 0.72
CA GLU A 52 13.61 28.93 1.61
C GLU A 52 12.68 28.38 2.69
N SER A 53 12.97 28.66 3.95
CA SER A 53 12.19 28.15 5.09
C SER A 53 12.03 29.20 6.19
N GLY A 54 10.89 29.19 6.87
CA GLY A 54 10.66 30.05 8.04
C GLY A 54 11.33 29.46 9.28
N ILE A 55 12.08 30.28 10.02
CA ILE A 55 12.74 29.84 11.28
C ILE A 55 12.01 30.40 12.50
N ALA A 56 11.49 31.62 12.40
CA ALA A 56 10.74 32.31 13.46
C ALA A 56 9.79 33.34 12.82
N SER A 57 8.94 33.97 13.64
CA SER A 57 8.09 35.07 13.17
C SER A 57 8.94 36.19 12.57
N GLY A 58 8.72 36.50 11.29
CA GLY A 58 9.49 37.51 10.57
C GLY A 58 10.90 37.10 10.12
N VAL A 59 11.34 35.85 10.36
CA VAL A 59 12.70 35.39 10.02
C VAL A 59 12.67 34.21 9.05
N ARG A 60 13.40 34.34 7.94
CA ARG A 60 13.50 33.34 6.87
C ARG A 60 14.95 32.91 6.64
N ARG A 61 15.18 31.61 6.47
CA ARG A 61 16.43 31.03 5.98
C ARG A 61 16.34 30.90 4.47
N ILE A 62 17.38 31.37 3.79
CA ILE A 62 17.60 31.14 2.37
C ILE A 62 18.86 30.29 2.24
N GLU A 63 18.75 29.16 1.55
CA GLU A 63 19.89 28.34 1.16
C GLU A 63 20.10 28.47 -0.34
N GLY A 64 21.33 28.78 -0.75
CA GLY A 64 21.66 28.96 -2.16
C GLY A 64 23.11 28.62 -2.45
N VAL A 65 23.37 28.35 -3.72
CA VAL A 65 24.71 28.09 -4.26
C VAL A 65 24.99 29.05 -5.41
N THR A 66 26.26 29.36 -5.63
CA THR A 66 26.71 30.20 -6.74
C THR A 66 27.85 29.54 -7.51
N GLY A 67 28.22 30.10 -8.67
CA GLY A 67 29.39 29.65 -9.44
C GLY A 67 29.23 28.24 -9.99
N LEU A 68 30.30 27.44 -9.91
CA LEU A 68 30.32 26.08 -10.45
C LEU A 68 29.27 25.18 -9.81
N ALA A 69 29.09 25.26 -8.50
CA ALA A 69 28.09 24.46 -7.78
C ALA A 69 26.65 24.75 -8.27
N ALA A 70 26.34 26.00 -8.59
CA ALA A 70 25.05 26.36 -9.17
C ALA A 70 24.86 25.77 -10.58
N TRP A 71 25.92 25.79 -11.40
CA TRP A 71 25.89 25.22 -12.74
C TRP A 71 25.75 23.69 -12.71
N GLU A 72 26.49 23.00 -11.85
CA GLU A 72 26.40 21.56 -11.66
C GLU A 72 25.00 21.15 -11.20
N LEU A 73 24.41 21.91 -10.26
CA LEU A 73 23.03 21.72 -9.83
C LEU A 73 22.05 21.86 -11.00
N ALA A 74 22.20 22.90 -11.83
CA ALA A 74 21.34 23.11 -12.99
C ALA A 74 21.46 21.98 -14.01
N ARG A 75 22.69 21.51 -14.26
CA ARG A 75 22.96 20.39 -15.17
C ARG A 75 22.37 19.08 -14.65
N GLN A 76 22.48 18.80 -13.36
CA GLN A 76 21.87 17.63 -12.73
C GLN A 76 20.34 17.67 -12.83
N GLN A 77 19.73 18.82 -12.55
CA GLN A 77 18.28 19.02 -12.69
C GLN A 77 17.82 18.78 -14.14
N ASN A 78 18.57 19.29 -15.13
CA ASN A 78 18.27 19.07 -16.54
C ASN A 78 18.36 17.58 -16.93
N ARG A 79 19.39 16.86 -16.44
CA ARG A 79 19.55 15.42 -16.69
C ARG A 79 18.37 14.62 -16.15
N LEU A 80 17.97 14.86 -14.89
CA LEU A 80 16.81 14.18 -14.28
C LEU A 80 15.52 14.43 -15.07
N LEU A 81 15.36 15.66 -15.58
CA LEU A 81 14.20 16.04 -16.39
C LEU A 81 14.19 15.30 -17.73
N GLN A 82 15.34 15.20 -18.40
CA GLN A 82 15.50 14.44 -19.64
C GLN A 82 15.22 12.95 -19.44
N GLU A 83 15.85 12.33 -18.44
CA GLU A 83 15.62 10.91 -18.08
C GLU A 83 14.12 10.63 -17.85
N SER A 84 13.42 11.52 -17.14
CA SER A 84 11.98 11.41 -16.89
C SER A 84 11.16 11.48 -18.19
N THR A 85 11.51 12.42 -19.08
CA THR A 85 10.80 12.61 -20.36
C THR A 85 11.04 11.47 -21.35
N GLU A 86 12.22 10.86 -21.33
CA GLU A 86 12.55 9.69 -22.15
C GLU A 86 11.74 8.47 -21.72
N GLN A 87 11.67 8.21 -20.41
CA GLN A 87 10.86 7.11 -19.86
C GLN A 87 9.38 7.24 -20.24
N LEU A 88 8.84 8.46 -20.13
CA LEU A 88 7.44 8.72 -20.42
C LEU A 88 7.15 9.02 -21.90
N ARG A 89 8.21 9.14 -22.73
CA ARG A 89 8.18 9.48 -24.16
C ARG A 89 7.37 10.74 -24.46
N VAL A 90 7.65 11.80 -23.72
CA VAL A 90 7.00 13.11 -23.88
C VAL A 90 8.02 14.23 -23.95
N ARG A 91 7.60 15.44 -24.34
CA ARG A 91 8.45 16.62 -24.21
C ARG A 91 8.44 17.12 -22.78
N VAL A 92 9.48 17.86 -22.38
CA VAL A 92 9.58 18.50 -21.06
C VAL A 92 8.32 19.28 -20.69
N ALA A 93 7.77 20.06 -21.63
CA ALA A 93 6.56 20.86 -21.40
C ALA A 93 5.30 20.01 -21.13
N ASP A 94 5.25 18.79 -21.65
CA ASP A 94 4.13 17.87 -21.52
C ASP A 94 4.30 16.93 -20.30
N LEU A 95 5.45 16.98 -19.60
CA LEU A 95 5.74 16.09 -18.49
C LEU A 95 4.69 16.18 -17.35
N PRO A 96 4.29 17.37 -16.88
CA PRO A 96 3.30 17.46 -15.79
C PRO A 96 1.94 16.88 -16.18
N SER A 97 1.46 17.15 -17.40
CA SER A 97 0.17 16.64 -17.87
C SER A 97 0.22 15.12 -18.06
N ARG A 98 1.35 14.58 -18.56
CA ARG A 98 1.56 13.13 -18.68
C ARG A 98 1.55 12.43 -17.33
N ILE A 99 2.19 13.01 -16.30
CA ILE A 99 2.14 12.48 -14.94
C ILE A 99 0.70 12.46 -14.41
N SER A 100 -0.06 13.55 -14.56
CA SER A 100 -1.47 13.59 -14.13
C SER A 100 -2.31 12.50 -14.80
N GLN A 101 -2.19 12.35 -16.12
CA GLN A 101 -2.90 11.31 -16.88
C GLN A 101 -2.56 9.90 -16.41
N LEU A 102 -1.30 9.62 -16.07
CA LEU A 102 -0.88 8.32 -15.55
C LEU A 102 -1.47 8.06 -14.17
N LEU A 103 -1.50 9.06 -13.29
CA LEU A 103 -2.11 8.93 -11.96
C LEU A 103 -3.62 8.69 -12.06
N ASP A 104 -4.31 9.41 -12.95
CA ASP A 104 -5.75 9.23 -13.16
C ASP A 104 -6.07 7.87 -13.78
N ARG A 105 -5.27 7.44 -14.77
CA ARG A 105 -5.39 6.11 -15.36
C ARG A 105 -5.13 5.01 -14.33
N ASN A 106 -4.18 5.20 -13.43
CA ASN A 106 -3.89 4.21 -12.37
C ASN A 106 -5.10 4.06 -11.44
N LYS A 107 -5.68 5.17 -10.96
CA LYS A 107 -6.92 5.15 -10.16
C LYS A 107 -8.09 4.48 -10.89
N GLN A 108 -8.24 4.72 -12.19
CA GLN A 108 -9.27 4.08 -13.00
C GLN A 108 -9.05 2.57 -13.11
N LEU A 109 -7.81 2.13 -13.37
CA LEU A 109 -7.46 0.71 -13.44
C LEU A 109 -7.67 0.01 -12.10
N GLU A 110 -7.30 0.62 -10.98
CA GLU A 110 -7.57 0.10 -9.63
C GLU A 110 -9.07 -0.08 -9.40
N LYS A 111 -9.89 0.90 -9.78
CA LYS A 111 -11.34 0.81 -9.66
C LYS A 111 -11.92 -0.30 -10.54
N SER A 112 -11.53 -0.37 -11.80
CA SER A 112 -11.99 -1.40 -12.73
C SER A 112 -11.57 -2.81 -12.30
N LEU A 113 -10.38 -2.95 -11.72
CA LEU A 113 -9.92 -4.22 -11.14
C LEU A 113 -10.86 -4.65 -10.01
N HIS A 114 -11.15 -3.74 -9.07
CA HIS A 114 -12.05 -4.04 -7.95
C HIS A 114 -13.48 -4.38 -8.40
N GLU A 115 -14.01 -3.67 -9.41
CA GLU A 115 -15.30 -3.98 -10.01
C GLU A 115 -15.31 -5.36 -10.69
N ALA A 116 -14.27 -5.69 -11.44
CA ALA A 116 -14.12 -7.01 -12.09
C ALA A 116 -14.01 -8.15 -11.05
N GLU A 117 -13.28 -7.93 -9.96
CA GLU A 117 -13.19 -8.89 -8.86
C GLU A 117 -14.55 -9.13 -8.19
N LYS A 118 -15.34 -8.08 -7.98
CA LYS A 118 -16.71 -8.22 -7.44
C LYS A 118 -17.61 -9.05 -8.32
N VAL A 119 -17.55 -8.84 -9.64
CA VAL A 119 -18.32 -9.62 -10.63
C VAL A 119 -17.84 -11.07 -10.65
N ARG A 120 -16.52 -11.32 -10.65
CA ARG A 120 -15.94 -12.67 -10.58
C ARG A 120 -16.40 -13.42 -9.33
N LEU A 121 -16.36 -12.77 -8.17
CA LEU A 121 -16.84 -13.37 -6.91
C LEU A 121 -18.35 -13.63 -6.93
N ALA A 122 -19.13 -12.85 -7.68
CA ALA A 122 -20.58 -13.06 -7.78
C ALA A 122 -20.90 -14.29 -8.65
N ALA A 123 -20.19 -14.41 -9.78
CA ALA A 123 -20.27 -15.59 -10.64
C ALA A 123 -19.83 -16.86 -9.90
N ALA A 124 -18.67 -16.80 -9.23
CA ALA A 124 -18.17 -17.92 -8.43
C ALA A 124 -19.16 -18.36 -7.34
N ALA A 125 -19.81 -17.41 -6.64
CA ALA A 125 -20.84 -17.74 -5.66
C ALA A 125 -22.05 -18.45 -6.30
N SER A 126 -22.50 -18.02 -7.49
CA SER A 126 -23.59 -18.68 -8.22
C SER A 126 -23.22 -20.12 -8.62
N ASP A 127 -22.00 -20.33 -9.10
CA ASP A 127 -21.50 -21.66 -9.49
C ASP A 127 -21.35 -22.58 -8.27
N LEU A 128 -20.95 -22.03 -7.12
CA LEU A 128 -20.86 -22.75 -5.86
C LEU A 128 -22.24 -23.16 -5.32
N THR A 129 -23.25 -22.28 -5.42
CA THR A 129 -24.63 -22.62 -5.03
C THR A 129 -25.15 -23.80 -5.86
N ALA A 130 -24.72 -23.97 -7.11
CA ALA A 130 -25.08 -25.13 -7.93
C ALA A 130 -24.41 -26.46 -7.49
N GLN A 131 -23.33 -26.39 -6.70
CA GLN A 131 -22.63 -27.57 -6.15
C GLN A 131 -23.17 -27.99 -4.77
N VAL A 132 -24.16 -27.29 -4.23
CA VAL A 132 -24.75 -27.59 -2.93
C VAL A 132 -25.43 -28.95 -2.96
N THR A 133 -25.14 -29.76 -1.96
CA THR A 133 -25.77 -31.07 -1.76
C THR A 133 -26.68 -31.02 -0.54
N VAL A 134 -27.82 -31.72 -0.59
CA VAL A 134 -28.72 -31.83 0.55
C VAL A 134 -28.35 -33.07 1.34
N MET A 135 -28.03 -32.90 2.63
CA MET A 135 -27.66 -33.98 3.54
C MET A 135 -28.57 -33.94 4.77
N GLY A 136 -29.60 -34.79 4.77
CA GLY A 136 -30.70 -34.68 5.73
C GLY A 136 -31.46 -33.37 5.52
N ASP A 137 -31.53 -32.55 6.57
CA ASP A 137 -32.17 -31.23 6.53
C ASP A 137 -31.18 -30.06 6.33
N LEU A 138 -29.93 -30.35 5.95
CA LEU A 138 -28.89 -29.33 5.77
C LEU A 138 -28.49 -29.18 4.29
N ASN A 139 -28.26 -27.94 3.89
CA ASN A 139 -27.60 -27.60 2.63
C ASN A 139 -26.09 -27.57 2.86
N VAL A 140 -25.36 -28.50 2.25
CA VAL A 140 -23.95 -28.73 2.50
C VAL A 140 -23.13 -28.41 1.24
N LEU A 141 -22.15 -27.52 1.39
CA LEU A 141 -21.19 -27.17 0.35
C LEU A 141 -19.77 -27.40 0.84
N LEU A 142 -19.03 -28.25 0.13
CA LEU A 142 -17.60 -28.43 0.28
C LEU A 142 -16.98 -28.21 -1.11
N SER A 143 -16.10 -27.22 -1.24
CA SER A 143 -15.53 -26.90 -2.55
C SER A 143 -14.19 -26.16 -2.42
N ASP A 144 -13.31 -26.34 -3.39
CA ASP A 144 -12.13 -25.51 -3.57
C ASP A 144 -12.45 -24.34 -4.51
N VAL A 145 -11.99 -23.14 -4.16
CA VAL A 145 -12.35 -21.91 -4.87
C VAL A 145 -11.09 -21.13 -5.21
N PRO A 146 -10.92 -20.71 -6.47
CA PRO A 146 -9.80 -19.84 -6.83
C PRO A 146 -10.02 -18.44 -6.25
N VAL A 147 -9.13 -18.02 -5.34
CA VAL A 147 -9.16 -16.72 -4.68
C VAL A 147 -7.76 -16.12 -4.56
N ASN A 148 -7.68 -14.79 -4.46
CA ASN A 148 -6.40 -14.08 -4.34
C ASN A 148 -5.96 -13.86 -2.88
N ASP A 149 -6.88 -13.97 -1.92
CA ASP A 149 -6.62 -13.84 -0.50
C ASP A 149 -7.72 -14.50 0.36
N VAL A 150 -7.48 -14.59 1.67
CA VAL A 150 -8.43 -15.17 2.65
C VAL A 150 -9.73 -14.36 2.74
N GLY A 151 -9.67 -13.05 2.51
CA GLY A 151 -10.84 -12.17 2.52
C GLY A 151 -11.81 -12.53 1.40
N GLN A 152 -11.30 -12.76 0.19
CA GLN A 152 -12.09 -13.24 -0.95
C GLN A 152 -12.72 -14.61 -0.70
N LEU A 153 -12.00 -15.54 -0.04
CA LEU A 153 -12.55 -16.85 0.34
C LEU A 153 -13.72 -16.72 1.31
N ARG A 154 -13.57 -15.84 2.31
CA ARG A 154 -14.64 -15.54 3.27
C ARG A 154 -15.83 -14.87 2.59
N GLU A 155 -15.59 -13.90 1.72
CA GLU A 155 -16.65 -13.19 0.99
C GLU A 155 -17.45 -14.16 0.10
N ALA A 156 -16.78 -15.11 -0.55
CA ALA A 156 -17.45 -16.16 -1.31
C ALA A 156 -18.37 -17.01 -0.41
N ALA A 157 -17.88 -17.44 0.77
CA ALA A 157 -18.68 -18.17 1.74
C ALA A 157 -19.87 -17.35 2.26
N ASP A 158 -19.68 -16.07 2.57
CA ASP A 158 -20.74 -15.15 2.99
C ASP A 158 -21.83 -15.01 1.92
N ARG A 159 -21.46 -14.90 0.63
CA ARG A 159 -22.42 -14.79 -0.48
C ARG A 159 -23.24 -16.06 -0.70
N VAL A 160 -22.61 -17.23 -0.59
CA VAL A 160 -23.32 -18.51 -0.68
C VAL A 160 -24.26 -18.68 0.51
N ARG A 161 -23.79 -18.35 1.72
CA ARG A 161 -24.60 -18.36 2.95
C ARG A 161 -25.88 -17.56 2.80
N ASP A 162 -25.77 -16.34 2.27
CA ASP A 162 -26.92 -15.44 2.15
C ASP A 162 -28.01 -15.98 1.17
N GLN A 163 -27.70 -17.01 0.38
CA GLN A 163 -28.62 -17.68 -0.55
C GLN A 163 -29.15 -19.02 -0.02
N LEU A 164 -28.57 -19.57 1.06
CA LEU A 164 -28.87 -20.92 1.55
C LEU A 164 -29.46 -20.89 2.96
N PRO A 165 -30.67 -21.42 3.18
CA PRO A 165 -31.15 -21.70 4.53
C PRO A 165 -30.43 -22.93 5.10
N ASP A 166 -30.35 -23.05 6.43
CA ASP A 166 -29.89 -24.26 7.13
C ASP A 166 -28.61 -24.89 6.53
N TYR A 167 -27.56 -24.07 6.41
CA TYR A 167 -26.35 -24.40 5.67
C TYR A 167 -25.22 -24.98 6.54
N LEU A 168 -24.31 -25.70 5.89
CA LEU A 168 -22.93 -25.93 6.27
C LEU A 168 -22.04 -25.69 5.05
N ILE A 169 -21.16 -24.70 5.12
CA ILE A 169 -20.28 -24.30 4.01
C ILE A 169 -18.83 -24.49 4.48
N ILE A 170 -18.01 -25.20 3.71
CA ILE A 170 -16.56 -25.32 3.88
C ILE A 170 -15.90 -25.02 2.54
N LEU A 171 -15.18 -23.92 2.46
CA LEU A 171 -14.42 -23.54 1.28
C LEU A 171 -12.93 -23.65 1.54
N ALA A 172 -12.20 -24.16 0.56
CA ALA A 172 -10.76 -24.21 0.54
C ALA A 172 -10.19 -23.33 -0.58
N ALA A 173 -8.94 -22.90 -0.46
CA ALA A 173 -8.21 -22.30 -1.55
C ALA A 173 -6.70 -22.55 -1.45
N THR A 174 -6.04 -22.57 -2.60
CA THR A 174 -4.57 -22.56 -2.68
C THR A 174 -4.09 -21.14 -2.89
N LEU A 175 -3.26 -20.62 -1.99
CA LEU A 175 -2.59 -19.32 -2.13
C LEU A 175 -1.08 -19.50 -2.04
N GLY A 176 -0.41 -19.53 -3.19
CA GLY A 176 1.01 -19.84 -3.26
C GLY A 176 1.30 -21.25 -2.76
N ASP A 177 2.06 -21.36 -1.69
CA ASP A 177 2.45 -22.61 -1.01
C ASP A 177 1.55 -22.95 0.19
N LYS A 178 0.39 -22.31 0.32
CA LYS A 178 -0.50 -22.47 1.49
C LYS A 178 -1.89 -22.92 1.09
N ALA A 179 -2.45 -23.79 1.93
CA ALA A 179 -3.88 -24.06 1.96
C ALA A 179 -4.58 -23.01 2.84
N LEU A 180 -5.73 -22.52 2.41
CA LEU A 180 -6.60 -21.63 3.18
C LEU A 180 -7.96 -22.29 3.33
N TRP A 181 -8.57 -22.12 4.49
CA TRP A 181 -9.85 -22.73 4.81
C TRP A 181 -10.78 -21.74 5.48
N VAL A 182 -12.06 -21.76 5.09
CA VAL A 182 -13.16 -21.05 5.75
C VAL A 182 -14.31 -22.03 5.93
N ALA A 183 -14.90 -22.09 7.12
CA ALA A 183 -16.18 -22.75 7.33
C ALA A 183 -17.21 -21.83 7.98
N MET A 184 -18.46 -22.01 7.57
CA MET A 184 -19.63 -21.36 8.16
C MET A 184 -20.70 -22.41 8.44
N ALA A 185 -21.26 -22.40 9.64
CA ALA A 185 -22.28 -23.34 10.09
C ALA A 185 -23.51 -22.59 10.61
N SER A 186 -24.68 -22.94 10.07
CA SER A 186 -25.96 -22.43 10.56
C SER A 186 -26.26 -22.91 11.99
N PRO A 187 -27.18 -22.26 12.73
CA PRO A 187 -27.62 -22.75 14.04
C PRO A 187 -28.11 -24.21 14.02
N ARG A 188 -28.71 -24.65 12.92
CA ARG A 188 -29.14 -26.04 12.73
C ARG A 188 -27.96 -26.99 12.61
N ALA A 189 -26.96 -26.65 11.78
CA ALA A 189 -25.73 -27.43 11.66
C ALA A 189 -24.99 -27.55 12.99
N ILE A 190 -24.90 -26.45 13.76
CA ILE A 190 -24.28 -26.46 15.09
C ILE A 190 -25.03 -27.39 16.06
N LYS A 191 -26.37 -27.38 16.05
CA LYS A 191 -27.19 -28.30 16.85
C LYS A 191 -27.00 -29.76 16.46
N ALA A 192 -26.75 -30.04 15.18
CA ALA A 192 -26.38 -31.36 14.67
C ALA A 192 -24.92 -31.76 14.96
N GLY A 193 -24.17 -30.98 15.77
CA GLY A 193 -22.79 -31.30 16.14
C GLY A 193 -21.74 -30.95 15.07
N LEU A 194 -22.13 -30.20 14.04
CA LEU A 194 -21.27 -29.73 12.95
C LEU A 194 -20.82 -28.30 13.24
N ARG A 195 -19.84 -28.15 14.14
CA ARG A 195 -19.25 -26.86 14.52
C ARG A 195 -18.14 -26.48 13.54
N ALA A 196 -18.19 -25.27 12.99
CA ALA A 196 -17.21 -24.76 12.03
C ALA A 196 -15.77 -24.86 12.54
N GLY A 197 -15.54 -24.46 13.80
CA GLY A 197 -14.23 -24.53 14.44
C GLY A 197 -13.62 -25.92 14.56
N ASP A 198 -14.45 -26.96 14.68
CA ASP A 198 -13.97 -28.35 14.81
C ASP A 198 -13.66 -28.95 13.44
N LEU A 199 -14.52 -28.70 12.45
CA LEU A 199 -14.35 -29.16 11.07
C LEU A 199 -13.10 -28.54 10.43
N ILE A 200 -12.89 -27.23 10.63
CA ILE A 200 -11.72 -26.53 10.08
C ILE A 200 -10.41 -26.96 10.73
N ARG A 201 -10.43 -27.33 12.01
CA ARG A 201 -9.24 -27.84 12.69
C ARG A 201 -8.80 -29.18 12.09
N GLU A 202 -9.76 -30.02 11.70
CA GLU A 202 -9.50 -31.28 11.01
C GLU A 202 -8.91 -31.04 9.62
N ALA A 203 -9.54 -30.15 8.82
CA ALA A 203 -9.06 -29.76 7.50
C ALA A 203 -7.62 -29.20 7.52
N ALA A 204 -7.34 -28.33 8.50
CA ALA A 204 -6.03 -27.73 8.66
C ALA A 204 -4.97 -28.77 9.06
N ARG A 205 -5.33 -29.74 9.89
CA ARG A 205 -4.43 -30.84 10.27
C ARG A 205 -4.03 -31.68 9.06
N MET A 206 -4.99 -32.01 8.19
CA MET A 206 -4.75 -32.77 6.96
C MET A 206 -3.86 -32.01 5.97
N THR A 207 -3.92 -30.67 5.98
CA THR A 207 -3.07 -29.80 5.14
C THR A 207 -1.82 -29.28 5.86
N GLY A 208 -1.39 -29.92 6.94
CA GLY A 208 -0.13 -29.61 7.62
C GLY A 208 -0.09 -28.27 8.35
N GLY A 209 -1.23 -27.81 8.85
CA GLY A 209 -1.35 -26.54 9.58
C GLY A 209 -2.34 -26.57 10.73
N GLY A 210 -2.94 -25.41 10.99
CA GLY A 210 -3.79 -25.20 12.16
C GLY A 210 -4.64 -23.94 12.04
N GLY A 211 -5.58 -23.82 12.95
CA GLY A 211 -6.50 -22.69 13.02
C GLY A 211 -7.69 -22.98 13.91
N GLY A 212 -8.76 -22.21 13.73
CA GLY A 212 -9.96 -22.35 14.53
C GLY A 212 -10.88 -21.15 14.39
N GLY A 213 -11.85 -21.09 15.29
CA GLY A 213 -12.84 -20.03 15.31
C GLY A 213 -14.01 -20.40 16.19
N ARG A 214 -15.10 -19.68 16.00
CA ARG A 214 -16.33 -19.91 16.72
C ARG A 214 -17.10 -21.10 16.11
N PRO A 215 -18.10 -21.65 16.81
CA PRO A 215 -18.93 -22.72 16.27
C PRO A 215 -19.64 -22.37 14.96
N ASP A 216 -19.97 -21.10 14.74
CA ASP A 216 -20.66 -20.57 13.55
C ASP A 216 -19.72 -20.20 12.40
N MET A 217 -18.47 -19.83 12.70
CA MET A 217 -17.50 -19.41 11.68
C MET A 217 -16.07 -19.67 12.13
N ALA A 218 -15.27 -20.30 11.27
CA ALA A 218 -13.86 -20.56 11.53
C ALA A 218 -13.00 -20.40 10.29
N GLN A 219 -11.71 -20.14 10.52
CA GLN A 219 -10.70 -20.02 9.47
C GLN A 219 -9.43 -20.76 9.87
N ALA A 220 -8.72 -21.31 8.90
CA ALA A 220 -7.42 -21.92 9.13
C ALA A 220 -6.50 -21.83 7.91
N GLY A 221 -5.23 -22.13 8.16
CA GLY A 221 -4.23 -22.27 7.11
C GLY A 221 -3.47 -23.59 7.23
N GLY A 222 -2.99 -24.07 6.10
CA GLY A 222 -2.15 -25.25 5.93
C GLY A 222 -0.91 -24.93 5.10
N LYS A 223 0.13 -25.77 5.20
CA LYS A 223 1.38 -25.67 4.43
C LYS A 223 1.43 -26.64 3.24
N GLN A 224 0.41 -27.46 3.09
CA GLN A 224 0.36 -28.53 2.09
C GLN A 224 -0.94 -28.40 1.27
N PRO A 225 -1.02 -27.42 0.35
CA PRO A 225 -2.20 -27.23 -0.51
C PRO A 225 -2.53 -28.44 -1.39
N GLU A 226 -1.55 -29.29 -1.70
CA GLU A 226 -1.73 -30.52 -2.45
C GLU A 226 -2.71 -31.51 -1.79
N HIS A 227 -2.91 -31.44 -0.46
CA HIS A 227 -3.83 -32.30 0.29
C HIS A 227 -5.24 -31.71 0.45
N ILE A 228 -5.56 -30.56 -0.20
CA ILE A 228 -6.88 -29.94 -0.08
C ILE A 228 -8.00 -30.88 -0.54
N GLN A 229 -7.81 -31.55 -1.68
CA GLN A 229 -8.84 -32.42 -2.24
C GLN A 229 -9.12 -33.63 -1.33
N GLU A 230 -8.06 -34.28 -0.84
CA GLU A 230 -8.15 -35.38 0.14
C GLU A 230 -8.85 -34.93 1.42
N ALA A 231 -8.55 -33.71 1.90
CA ALA A 231 -9.19 -33.15 3.09
C ALA A 231 -10.69 -32.85 2.87
N LEU A 232 -11.08 -32.33 1.70
CA LEU A 232 -12.49 -32.10 1.37
C LEU A 232 -13.29 -33.43 1.35
N GLU A 233 -12.72 -34.48 0.76
CA GLU A 233 -13.34 -35.81 0.72
C GLU A 233 -13.50 -36.42 2.11
N ALA A 234 -12.47 -36.32 2.95
CA ALA A 234 -12.52 -36.81 4.33
C ALA A 234 -13.53 -36.04 5.19
N LEU A 235 -13.62 -34.71 5.01
CA LEU A 235 -14.64 -33.90 5.67
C LEU A 235 -16.06 -34.28 5.23
N ASN A 236 -16.27 -34.55 3.94
CA ASN A 236 -17.57 -34.98 3.44
C ASN A 236 -18.02 -36.29 4.11
N GLN A 237 -17.12 -37.27 4.24
CA GLN A 237 -17.38 -38.53 4.95
C GLN A 237 -17.69 -38.29 6.44
N LEU A 238 -16.87 -37.49 7.12
CA LEU A 238 -17.07 -37.15 8.53
C LEU A 238 -18.43 -36.47 8.78
N ILE A 239 -18.86 -35.59 7.87
CA ILE A 239 -20.16 -34.91 7.95
C ILE A 239 -21.30 -35.92 7.77
N GLN A 240 -21.19 -36.83 6.78
CA GLN A 240 -22.17 -37.92 6.59
C GLN A 240 -22.33 -38.78 7.84
N GLU A 241 -21.22 -39.23 8.42
CA GLU A 241 -21.22 -40.07 9.63
C GLU A 241 -21.88 -39.37 10.82
N LYS A 242 -21.54 -38.09 11.04
CA LYS A 242 -22.13 -37.31 12.14
C LYS A 242 -23.63 -37.10 11.98
N LEU A 243 -24.10 -36.85 10.76
CA LEU A 243 -25.53 -36.68 10.49
C LEU A 243 -26.30 -37.99 10.67
N ASN A 244 -25.73 -39.12 10.23
CA ASN A 244 -26.34 -40.43 10.43
C ASN A 244 -26.43 -40.81 11.91
N ALA A 245 -25.40 -40.48 12.71
CA ALA A 245 -25.39 -40.73 14.15
C ALA A 245 -26.35 -39.81 14.95
N ALA A 246 -26.70 -38.65 14.42
CA ALA A 246 -27.63 -37.70 15.06
C ALA A 246 -29.10 -37.93 14.67
N GLY A 247 -29.36 -38.67 13.59
CA GLY A 247 -30.71 -38.99 13.08
C GLY A 247 -31.29 -40.33 13.53
N GLY A 248 -30.53 -41.15 14.27
CA GLY A 248 -30.99 -42.36 14.96
C GLY A 248 -31.25 -42.13 16.44
#